data_AF-A0A2M8PNM1-F1
#
_entry.id   AF-A0A2M8PNM1-F1
#
_cell.length_a   1.000
_cell.length_b   1.000
_cell.length_c   1.000
_cell.angle_alpha   90.00
_cell.angle_beta   90.00
_cell.angle_gamma   90.00
#
_symmetry.space_group_name_H-M   'P 1'
#
loop_
_entity.id
_entity.type
_entity.pdbx_description
1 polymer ?
#
loop_
_entity_poly.entity_id
_entity_poly.type
_entity_poly.pdbx_seq_one_letter_code
_entity_poly.pdbx_strand_id
1 'polypeptide(L)'
;MPNEPINSPSNAFSGFGFPGLASVDFNNGITIPFNAGVPNAGSIAPGFDSVFGFDLDAKGGDVFDMTFARTSGNMNLGVAILSSSNQIVFQASLVTSETLSTRLTFPADDRYTIGVFRIDLLPPDVPEATGFQITGTLNP
;
A
#
# COMPACT_ATOMS: atom_id res chain seq x y z
N MET A 1 17.61 46.34 -13.96
CA MET A 1 16.96 45.71 -12.78
C MET A 1 17.24 44.22 -12.89
N PRO A 2 17.95 43.60 -11.95
CA PRO A 2 18.22 42.16 -12.00
C PRO A 2 16.94 41.40 -11.65
N ASN A 3 16.55 40.45 -12.50
CA ASN A 3 15.48 39.49 -12.22
C ASN A 3 15.91 38.62 -11.04
N GLU A 4 15.24 38.75 -9.91
CA GLU A 4 15.35 37.75 -8.85
C GLU A 4 14.71 36.44 -9.33
N PRO A 5 15.39 35.29 -9.21
CA PRO A 5 14.74 34.01 -9.39
C PRO A 5 13.69 33.84 -8.29
N ILE A 6 12.44 33.68 -8.70
CA ILE A 6 11.32 33.38 -7.83
C ILE A 6 11.60 31.99 -7.23
N ASN A 7 11.96 31.95 -5.95
CA ASN A 7 11.90 30.73 -5.16
C ASN A 7 10.44 30.28 -5.12
N SER A 8 10.05 29.41 -6.05
CA SER A 8 8.81 28.66 -5.91
C SER A 8 8.89 27.88 -4.58
N PRO A 9 7.92 28.05 -3.66
CA PRO A 9 7.88 27.22 -2.47
C PRO A 9 7.82 25.76 -2.93
N SER A 10 8.69 24.91 -2.38
CA SER A 10 8.65 23.45 -2.58
C SER A 10 7.43 22.87 -1.87
N ASN A 11 6.24 23.24 -2.31
CA ASN A 11 4.99 22.64 -1.89
C ASN A 11 4.63 21.60 -2.95
N ALA A 12 5.21 20.40 -2.82
CA ALA A 12 4.72 19.23 -3.53
C ALA A 12 4.64 18.07 -2.55
N PHE A 13 3.73 18.18 -1.59
CA PHE A 13 3.11 16.99 -1.02
C PHE A 13 1.99 16.59 -1.98
N SER A 14 2.27 15.65 -2.88
CA SER A 14 1.33 15.19 -3.92
C SER A 14 0.96 13.72 -3.78
N GLY A 15 1.10 13.13 -2.59
CA GLY A 15 0.73 11.74 -2.34
C GLY A 15 0.16 11.55 -0.96
N PHE A 16 -0.70 10.54 -0.81
CA PHE A 16 -1.11 10.06 0.51
C PHE A 16 0.04 9.22 1.09
N GLY A 17 0.71 9.74 2.12
CA GLY A 17 1.86 9.09 2.74
C GLY A 17 1.70 8.96 4.25
N PHE A 18 2.33 7.95 4.84
CA PHE A 18 2.51 7.89 6.28
C PHE A 18 3.32 9.11 6.76
N PRO A 19 2.93 9.79 7.85
CA PRO A 19 3.74 10.86 8.42
C PRO A 19 5.18 10.37 8.68
N GLY A 20 6.16 11.01 8.04
CA GLY A 20 7.58 10.65 8.16
C GLY A 20 8.09 9.60 7.15
N LEU A 21 7.28 9.15 6.18
CA LEU A 21 7.74 8.33 5.05
C LEU A 21 7.70 9.11 3.74
N ALA A 22 8.55 8.69 2.79
CA ALA A 22 8.50 9.18 1.42
C ALA A 22 7.12 8.90 0.80
N SER A 23 6.67 9.79 -0.09
CA SER A 23 5.44 9.58 -0.85
C SER A 23 5.58 8.35 -1.73
N VAL A 24 4.57 7.48 -1.72
CA VAL A 24 4.51 6.30 -2.58
C VAL A 24 3.68 6.64 -3.82
N ASP A 25 4.24 6.41 -5.01
CA ASP A 25 3.54 6.61 -6.27
C ASP A 25 2.85 5.32 -6.72
N PHE A 26 1.51 5.33 -6.71
CA PHE A 26 0.69 4.19 -7.14
C PHE A 26 0.50 4.16 -8.67
N ASN A 27 0.85 5.22 -9.40
CA ASN A 27 0.63 5.30 -10.85
C ASN A 27 1.47 4.30 -11.65
N ASN A 28 2.62 3.90 -11.09
CA ASN A 28 3.53 2.93 -11.71
C ASN A 28 3.40 1.52 -11.11
N GLY A 29 2.35 1.30 -10.30
CA GLY A 29 2.13 0.03 -9.63
C GLY A 29 1.75 -1.07 -10.61
N ILE A 30 2.25 -2.29 -10.38
CA ILE A 30 1.76 -3.48 -11.09
C ILE A 30 0.50 -3.93 -10.38
N THR A 31 -0.66 -3.85 -11.02
CA THR A 31 -1.92 -4.34 -10.45
C THR A 31 -2.34 -5.67 -11.07
N ILE A 32 -2.81 -6.58 -10.23
CA ILE A 32 -3.45 -7.83 -10.65
C ILE A 32 -4.82 -7.99 -9.96
N PRO A 33 -5.74 -8.82 -10.49
CA PRO A 33 -7.02 -9.05 -9.82
C PRO A 33 -6.84 -9.68 -8.44
N PHE A 34 -7.56 -9.16 -7.43
CA PHE A 34 -7.63 -9.77 -6.11
C PHE A 34 -8.65 -10.92 -6.11
N ASN A 35 -8.22 -12.11 -5.69
CA ASN A 35 -9.11 -13.26 -5.55
C ASN A 35 -9.58 -13.38 -4.10
N ALA A 36 -10.80 -12.94 -3.80
CA ALA A 36 -11.37 -13.02 -2.46
C ALA A 36 -11.47 -14.46 -1.95
N GLY A 37 -11.17 -14.67 -0.67
CA GLY A 37 -11.13 -15.99 -0.02
C GLY A 37 -9.89 -16.82 -0.34
N VAL A 38 -9.02 -16.36 -1.24
CA VAL A 38 -7.79 -17.06 -1.64
C VAL A 38 -6.56 -16.23 -1.24
N PRO A 39 -5.45 -16.88 -0.81
CA PRO A 39 -4.15 -16.23 -0.73
C PRO A 39 -3.69 -15.57 -2.03
N ASN A 40 -3.48 -14.26 -2.01
CA ASN A 40 -2.84 -13.50 -3.08
C ASN A 40 -1.42 -13.15 -2.60
N ALA A 41 -0.40 -13.62 -3.30
CA ALA A 41 1.00 -13.51 -2.87
C ALA A 41 1.81 -12.60 -3.80
N GLY A 42 2.88 -12.04 -3.26
CA GLY A 42 3.85 -11.24 -4.00
C GLY A 42 5.21 -11.22 -3.31
N SER A 43 6.16 -10.51 -3.93
CA SER A 43 7.48 -10.28 -3.37
C SER A 43 7.98 -8.90 -3.75
N ILE A 44 8.59 -8.22 -2.79
CA ILE A 44 9.24 -6.92 -2.99
C ILE A 44 10.75 -7.13 -2.91
N ALA A 45 11.47 -6.78 -3.98
CA ALA A 45 12.94 -6.80 -3.99
C ALA A 45 13.49 -5.53 -3.32
N PRO A 46 14.72 -5.54 -2.76
CA PRO A 46 15.31 -4.35 -2.15
C PRO A 46 15.38 -3.13 -3.08
N GLY A 47 15.54 -3.32 -4.38
CA GLY A 47 15.57 -2.23 -5.36
C GLY A 47 14.20 -1.82 -5.91
N PHE A 48 13.09 -2.42 -5.43
CA PHE A 48 11.75 -2.11 -5.93
C PHE A 48 11.24 -0.84 -5.26
N ASP A 49 11.03 0.20 -6.06
CA ASP A 49 10.62 1.55 -5.67
C ASP A 49 9.16 1.86 -6.03
N SER A 50 8.39 0.85 -6.44
CA SER A 50 6.99 0.97 -6.85
C SER A 50 6.05 0.23 -5.87
N VAL A 51 4.77 0.12 -6.27
CA VAL A 51 3.72 -0.57 -5.55
C VAL A 51 3.37 -1.89 -6.24
N PHE A 52 3.15 -2.93 -5.44
CA PHE A 52 2.49 -4.15 -5.89
C PHE A 52 1.01 -4.08 -5.52
N GLY A 53 0.13 -3.93 -6.51
CA GLY A 53 -1.30 -3.69 -6.31
C GLY A 53 -2.18 -4.90 -6.58
N PHE A 54 -3.31 -4.97 -5.88
CA PHE A 54 -4.40 -5.90 -6.15
C PHE A 54 -5.71 -5.14 -6.31
N ASP A 55 -6.41 -5.35 -7.40
CA ASP A 55 -7.68 -4.68 -7.67
C ASP A 55 -8.86 -5.48 -7.12
N LEU A 56 -9.74 -4.81 -6.38
CA LEU A 56 -10.90 -5.36 -5.70
C LEU A 56 -12.12 -4.47 -5.98
N ASP A 57 -13.16 -5.03 -6.60
CA ASP A 57 -14.45 -4.36 -6.70
C ASP A 57 -15.24 -4.57 -5.41
N ALA A 58 -15.77 -3.51 -4.82
CA ALA A 58 -16.58 -3.58 -3.61
C ALA A 58 -17.72 -2.55 -3.61
N LYS A 59 -18.79 -2.85 -2.87
CA LYS A 59 -19.93 -1.96 -2.67
C LYS A 59 -19.80 -1.16 -1.39
N GLY A 60 -20.47 -0.01 -1.36
CA GLY A 60 -20.64 0.78 -0.15
C GLY A 60 -21.38 -0.03 0.91
N GLY A 61 -20.77 -0.16 2.08
CA GLY A 61 -21.27 -0.99 3.18
C GLY A 61 -20.67 -2.39 3.26
N ASP A 62 -20.02 -2.89 2.19
CA ASP A 62 -19.34 -4.18 2.24
C ASP A 62 -18.24 -4.16 3.32
N VAL A 63 -18.18 -5.23 4.10
CA VAL A 63 -17.17 -5.44 5.15
C VAL A 63 -16.07 -6.35 4.62
N PHE A 64 -14.85 -5.82 4.55
CA PHE A 64 -13.67 -6.55 4.14
C PHE A 64 -12.83 -6.96 5.35
N ASP A 65 -12.81 -8.27 5.60
CA ASP A 65 -11.92 -8.91 6.57
C ASP A 65 -10.62 -9.28 5.86
N MET A 66 -9.50 -8.64 6.21
CA MET A 66 -8.21 -8.81 5.56
C MET A 66 -7.15 -9.29 6.54
N THR A 67 -6.30 -10.22 6.10
CA THR A 67 -5.03 -10.59 6.74
C THR A 67 -3.90 -10.32 5.77
N PHE A 68 -2.88 -9.59 6.22
CA PHE A 68 -1.65 -9.30 5.52
C PHE A 68 -0.49 -9.89 6.30
N ALA A 69 0.31 -10.75 5.67
CA ALA A 69 1.43 -11.43 6.31
C ALA A 69 2.70 -11.33 5.48
N ARG A 70 3.83 -11.09 6.16
CA ARG A 70 5.17 -11.37 5.64
C ARG A 70 5.36 -12.89 5.65
N THR A 71 5.83 -13.44 4.54
CA THR A 71 6.08 -14.88 4.40
C THR A 71 7.57 -15.22 4.33
N SER A 72 8.41 -14.24 4.02
CA SER A 72 9.88 -14.35 4.00
C SER A 72 10.54 -12.97 3.98
N GLY A 73 11.87 -12.94 4.16
CA GLY A 73 12.67 -11.73 4.14
C GLY A 73 12.53 -10.88 5.40
N ASN A 74 13.03 -9.65 5.35
CA ASN A 74 13.22 -8.82 6.55
C ASN A 74 12.86 -7.34 6.35
N MET A 75 12.36 -6.94 5.17
CA MET A 75 11.99 -5.55 4.93
C MET A 75 10.63 -5.22 5.57
N ASN A 76 10.50 -3.99 6.06
CA ASN A 76 9.20 -3.49 6.51
C ASN A 76 8.30 -3.25 5.30
N LEU A 77 7.05 -3.68 5.40
CA LEU A 77 6.07 -3.53 4.33
C LEU A 77 4.92 -2.64 4.80
N GLY A 78 4.45 -1.78 3.91
CA GLY A 78 3.22 -1.03 4.03
C GLY A 78 2.13 -1.68 3.19
N VAL A 79 0.89 -1.55 3.64
CA VAL A 79 -0.30 -1.82 2.84
C VAL A 79 -1.21 -0.59 2.90
N ALA A 80 -1.73 -0.19 1.75
CA ALA A 80 -2.75 0.85 1.64
C ALA A 80 -3.88 0.34 0.73
N ILE A 81 -5.11 0.77 1.01
CA ILE A 81 -6.25 0.54 0.14
C ILE A 81 -6.73 1.90 -0.33
N LEU A 82 -6.82 2.06 -1.65
CA LEU A 82 -7.21 3.30 -2.31
C LEU A 82 -8.47 3.10 -3.13
N SER A 83 -9.32 4.12 -3.18
CA SER A 83 -10.42 4.22 -4.14
C SER A 83 -9.91 4.50 -5.56
N SER A 84 -10.78 4.44 -6.56
CA SER A 84 -10.42 4.79 -7.95
C SER A 84 -10.07 6.28 -8.12
N SER A 85 -10.53 7.12 -7.19
CA SER A 85 -10.17 8.53 -7.05
C SER A 85 -8.88 8.78 -6.27
N ASN A 86 -8.09 7.72 -6.02
CA ASN A 86 -6.85 7.72 -5.23
C ASN A 86 -7.02 8.12 -3.76
N GLN A 87 -8.23 8.08 -3.19
CA GLN A 87 -8.41 8.36 -1.77
C GLN A 87 -8.03 7.13 -0.93
N ILE A 88 -7.15 7.30 0.07
CA ILE A 88 -6.86 6.23 1.03
C ILE A 88 -8.09 5.97 1.90
N VAL A 89 -8.57 4.73 1.87
CA VAL A 89 -9.61 4.23 2.77
C VAL A 89 -9.04 3.44 3.94
N PHE A 90 -7.86 2.85 3.77
CA PHE A 90 -7.15 2.12 4.83
C PHE A 90 -5.64 2.16 4.61
N GLN A 91 -4.87 2.21 5.70
CA GLN A 91 -3.42 2.05 5.63
C GLN A 91 -2.89 1.39 6.90
N ALA A 92 -1.88 0.55 6.77
CA ALA A 92 -1.19 -0.10 7.87
C ALA A 92 0.21 -0.58 7.46
N SER A 93 0.99 -1.09 8.41
CA SER A 93 2.35 -1.52 8.16
C SER A 93 2.75 -2.72 9.01
N LEU A 94 3.57 -3.59 8.43
CA LEU A 94 4.31 -4.66 9.10
C LEU A 94 5.71 -4.18 9.48
N VAL A 95 5.77 -3.20 10.40
CA VAL A 95 7.02 -2.79 11.03
C VAL A 95 7.23 -3.71 12.22
N THR A 96 8.29 -4.54 12.20
CA THR A 96 8.60 -5.59 13.20
C THR A 96 7.58 -6.71 13.39
N SER A 97 6.36 -6.58 12.88
CA SER A 97 5.33 -7.62 12.90
C SER A 97 5.41 -8.51 11.65
N GLU A 98 5.08 -9.79 11.81
CA GLU A 98 4.94 -10.72 10.68
C GLU A 98 3.53 -10.70 10.08
N THR A 99 2.51 -10.36 10.87
CA THR A 99 1.11 -10.43 10.44
C THR A 99 0.30 -9.25 10.95
N LEU A 100 -0.67 -8.83 10.15
CA LEU A 100 -1.71 -7.85 10.44
C LEU A 100 -3.06 -8.45 10.04
N SER A 101 -4.07 -8.35 10.90
CA SER A 101 -5.46 -8.62 10.54
C SER A 101 -6.32 -7.41 10.82
N THR A 102 -7.23 -7.07 9.91
CA THR A 102 -8.09 -5.91 10.00
C THR A 102 -9.48 -6.19 9.42
N ARG A 103 -10.44 -5.38 9.83
CA ARG A 103 -11.79 -5.32 9.30
C ARG A 103 -12.09 -3.88 8.92
N LEU A 104 -12.47 -3.63 7.68
CA LEU A 104 -12.87 -2.30 7.22
C LEU A 104 -14.19 -2.36 6.43
N THR A 105 -14.92 -1.25 6.42
CA THR A 105 -16.16 -1.10 5.65
C THR A 105 -15.90 -0.15 4.50
N PHE A 106 -16.26 -0.56 3.27
CA PHE A 106 -16.09 0.30 2.11
C PHE A 106 -17.13 1.43 2.10
N PRO A 107 -16.72 2.68 1.81
CA PRO A 107 -17.63 3.84 1.89
C PRO A 107 -18.59 3.96 0.70
N ALA A 108 -18.22 3.41 -0.46
CA ALA A 108 -18.99 3.54 -1.69
C ALA A 108 -18.73 2.36 -2.65
N ASP A 109 -19.63 2.21 -3.62
CA ASP A 109 -19.46 1.32 -4.76
C ASP A 109 -18.30 1.84 -5.62
N ASP A 110 -17.19 1.13 -5.62
CA ASP A 110 -15.98 1.53 -6.35
C ASP A 110 -15.05 0.34 -6.64
N ARG A 111 -14.08 0.58 -7.52
CA ARG A 111 -12.91 -0.28 -7.68
C ARG A 111 -11.80 0.23 -6.78
N TYR A 112 -11.40 -0.62 -5.83
CA TYR A 112 -10.33 -0.33 -4.89
C TYR A 112 -9.03 -1.01 -5.31
N THR A 113 -7.89 -0.39 -4.98
CA THR A 113 -6.57 -1.00 -5.15
C THR A 113 -5.93 -1.20 -3.78
N ILE A 114 -5.63 -2.45 -3.45
CA ILE A 114 -4.82 -2.84 -2.29
C ILE A 114 -3.36 -2.82 -2.72
N GLY A 115 -2.61 -1.77 -2.36
CA GLY A 115 -1.19 -1.65 -2.71
C GLY A 115 -0.27 -2.03 -1.56
N VAL A 116 0.75 -2.82 -1.85
CA VAL A 116 1.85 -3.20 -0.96
C VAL A 116 3.13 -2.53 -1.43
N PHE A 117 3.88 -1.96 -0.50
CA PHE A 117 5.11 -1.23 -0.79
C PHE A 117 6.13 -1.39 0.34
N ARG A 118 7.39 -1.07 0.06
CA ARG A 118 8.47 -1.07 1.04
C ARG A 118 8.39 0.17 1.95
N ILE A 119 8.70 -0.01 3.23
CA ILE A 119 8.84 1.08 4.21
C ILE A 119 10.29 1.16 4.72
N ASP A 120 10.87 2.36 4.71
CA ASP A 120 12.27 2.62 5.11
C ASP A 120 12.42 3.26 6.50
N LEU A 121 11.47 3.05 7.40
CA LEU A 121 11.52 3.64 8.74
C LEU A 121 12.68 3.08 9.59
N LEU A 122 12.94 1.78 9.45
CA LEU A 122 14.01 1.03 10.12
C LEU A 122 14.52 -0.05 9.16
N PRO A 123 15.32 0.31 8.13
CA PRO A 123 15.80 -0.66 7.17
C PRO A 123 16.74 -1.66 7.86
N PRO A 124 16.69 -2.96 7.49
CA PRO A 124 17.63 -3.94 8.00
C PRO A 124 19.05 -3.66 7.48
N ASP A 125 20.07 -4.09 8.22
CA ASP A 125 21.48 -3.92 7.84
C ASP A 125 21.80 -4.54 6.47
N VAL A 126 21.14 -5.66 6.17
CA VAL A 126 21.21 -6.34 4.87
C VAL A 126 19.77 -6.62 4.39
N PRO A 127 19.21 -5.75 3.52
CA PRO A 127 17.86 -5.96 2.98
C PRO A 127 17.78 -7.19 2.09
N GLU A 128 16.79 -8.04 2.38
CA GLU A 128 16.47 -9.24 1.60
C GLU A 128 15.13 -9.07 0.89
N ALA A 129 14.97 -9.73 -0.26
CA ALA A 129 13.67 -9.79 -0.94
C ALA A 129 12.62 -10.33 0.03
N THR A 130 11.53 -9.60 0.19
CA THR A 130 10.53 -9.87 1.21
C THR A 130 9.25 -10.34 0.55
N GLY A 131 8.92 -11.61 0.78
CA GLY A 131 7.69 -12.23 0.34
C GLY A 131 6.53 -11.83 1.24
N PHE A 132 5.34 -11.74 0.66
CA PHE A 132 4.14 -11.43 1.40
C PHE A 132 2.92 -12.17 0.86
N GLN A 133 1.87 -12.20 1.66
CA GLN A 133 0.57 -12.75 1.32
C GLN A 133 -0.54 -11.86 1.87
N ILE A 134 -1.56 -11.62 1.06
CA ILE A 134 -2.82 -11.01 1.45
C ILE A 134 -3.92 -12.04 1.27
N THR A 135 -4.75 -12.21 2.29
CA THR A 135 -5.99 -12.97 2.20
C THR A 135 -7.11 -12.09 2.69
N GLY A 136 -8.24 -12.08 2.01
CA GLY A 136 -9.38 -11.31 2.50
C GLY A 136 -10.70 -11.80 1.95
N THR A 137 -11.76 -11.57 2.71
CA THR A 137 -13.13 -11.96 2.39
C THR A 137 -14.02 -10.73 2.43
N LEU A 138 -14.81 -10.55 1.37
CA LEU A 138 -15.78 -9.48 1.26
C LEU A 138 -17.14 -10.01 1.72
N ASN A 139 -17.73 -9.34 2.71
CA ASN A 139 -19.04 -9.68 3.26
C ASN A 139 -20.02 -8.54 2.94
N PRO A 140 -21.09 -8.79 2.17
CA PRO A 140 -22.11 -7.79 1.85
C PRO A 140 -23.05 -7.48 3.02
#